data_AF-A0A7W1KY65-F1
#
_entry.id   AF-A0A7W1KY65-F1
#
_cell.length_a   1.000
_cell.length_b   1.000
_cell.length_c   1.000
_cell.angle_alpha   90.00
_cell.angle_beta   90.00
_cell.angle_gamma   90.00
#
_symmetry.space_group_name_H-M   'P 1'
#
loop_
_entity.id
_entity.type
_entity.pdbx_description
1 polymer ?
#
loop_
_entity_poly.entity_id
_entity_poly.type
_entity_poly.pdbx_seq_one_letter_code
_entity_poly.pdbx_strand_id
1 'polypeptide(L)'
;MRKSDTDVQSENSDARARQLAGLKPFKPGQSGNPKGRPKQALYSDALRRKLSDVDETDELKRTYAEILAEQAILKAKGGDIHALAHVADRTEGKPRQTITLTLEQREQYERAVAGMIAETGCSREAAIQTLSIFKPEVSELLN
;
A
#
# COMPACT_ATOMS: atom_id res chain seq x y z
N MET A 1 -17.47 19.24 -28.97
CA MET A 1 -17.82 17.84 -29.28
C MET A 1 -17.50 16.97 -28.06
N ARG A 2 -18.46 16.22 -27.51
CA ARG A 2 -18.16 15.15 -26.54
C ARG A 2 -17.64 13.94 -27.33
N LYS A 3 -16.50 13.36 -26.94
CA LYS A 3 -16.01 12.11 -27.54
C LYS A 3 -17.10 11.04 -27.40
N SER A 4 -17.33 10.26 -28.45
CA SER A 4 -18.32 9.19 -28.41
C SER A 4 -17.84 8.07 -27.48
N ASP A 5 -18.74 7.35 -26.81
CA ASP A 5 -18.37 6.27 -25.86
C ASP A 5 -17.49 5.19 -26.52
N THR A 6 -17.61 5.02 -27.84
CA THR A 6 -16.81 4.11 -28.66
C THR A 6 -15.34 4.55 -28.78
N ASP A 7 -15.08 5.86 -28.86
CA ASP A 7 -13.72 6.42 -28.98
C ASP A 7 -12.96 6.37 -27.64
N VAL A 8 -13.67 6.48 -26.52
CA VAL A 8 -13.07 6.40 -25.18
C VAL A 8 -12.67 4.96 -24.84
N GLN A 9 -13.43 3.98 -25.34
CA GLN A 9 -13.10 2.55 -25.14
C GLN A 9 -11.87 2.11 -25.94
N SER A 10 -11.69 2.63 -27.17
CA SER A 10 -10.52 2.30 -28.00
C SER A 10 -9.22 2.89 -27.43
N GLU A 11 -9.22 4.17 -27.04
CA GLU A 11 -8.04 4.83 -26.42
C GLU A 11 -7.57 4.11 -25.14
N ASN A 12 -8.50 3.66 -24.28
CA ASN A 12 -8.17 2.92 -23.06
C ASN A 12 -7.60 1.52 -23.34
N SER A 13 -8.05 0.85 -24.40
CA SER A 13 -7.49 -0.45 -24.80
C SER A 13 -6.06 -0.34 -25.31
N ASP A 14 -5.75 0.72 -26.07
CA ASP A 14 -4.42 0.98 -26.60
C ASP A 14 -3.42 1.37 -25.50
N ALA A 15 -3.85 2.16 -24.53
CA ALA A 15 -3.03 2.51 -23.36
C ALA A 15 -2.67 1.26 -22.52
N ARG A 16 -3.64 0.38 -22.28
CA ARG A 16 -3.43 -0.89 -21.58
C ARG A 16 -2.53 -1.85 -22.38
N ALA A 17 -2.68 -1.90 -23.70
CA ALA A 17 -1.83 -2.70 -24.57
C ALA A 17 -0.37 -2.22 -24.53
N ARG A 18 -0.12 -0.91 -24.55
CA ARG A 18 1.23 -0.33 -24.41
C ARG A 18 1.84 -0.63 -23.04
N GLN A 19 1.05 -0.56 -21.98
CA GLN A 19 1.51 -0.93 -20.63
C GLN A 19 1.87 -2.41 -20.55
N LEU A 20 1.10 -3.30 -21.17
CA LEU A 20 1.35 -4.75 -21.15
C LEU A 20 2.48 -5.20 -22.10
N ALA A 21 2.80 -4.41 -23.12
CA ALA A 21 3.79 -4.77 -24.15
C ALA A 21 5.20 -5.04 -23.61
N GLY A 22 5.56 -4.46 -22.45
CA GLY A 22 6.85 -4.68 -21.80
C GLY A 22 6.87 -5.79 -20.74
N LEU A 23 5.70 -6.31 -20.34
CA LEU A 23 5.61 -7.33 -19.29
C LEU A 23 5.66 -8.73 -19.90
N LYS A 24 6.45 -9.61 -19.28
CA LYS A 24 6.36 -11.06 -19.53
C LYS A 24 5.25 -11.64 -18.66
N PRO A 25 4.08 -12.00 -19.22
CA PRO A 25 3.03 -12.63 -18.43
C PRO A 25 3.52 -13.96 -17.85
N PHE A 26 3.13 -14.25 -16.62
CA PHE A 26 3.39 -15.55 -16.02
C PHE A 26 2.62 -16.62 -16.78
N LYS A 27 3.20 -17.81 -16.92
CA LYS A 27 2.50 -18.93 -17.58
C LYS A 27 1.25 -19.28 -16.77
N PRO A 28 0.11 -19.57 -17.42
CA PRO A 28 -1.07 -20.08 -16.72
C PRO A 28 -0.71 -21.28 -15.85
N GLY A 29 -1.10 -21.25 -14.57
CA GLY A 29 -0.75 -22.28 -13.58
C GLY A 29 0.64 -22.13 -12.95
N GLN A 30 1.44 -21.13 -13.32
CA GLN A 30 2.74 -20.84 -12.72
C GLN A 30 2.67 -19.59 -11.85
N SER A 31 2.93 -19.74 -10.55
CA SER A 31 3.06 -18.61 -9.63
C SER A 31 4.22 -17.70 -10.06
N GLY A 32 3.99 -16.39 -10.10
CA GLY A 32 5.05 -15.39 -10.32
C GLY A 32 6.07 -15.31 -9.19
N ASN A 33 5.78 -15.94 -8.05
CA ASN A 33 6.73 -16.15 -6.96
C ASN A 33 6.83 -17.66 -6.63
N PRO A 34 7.61 -18.43 -7.41
CA PRO A 34 7.69 -19.88 -7.24
C PRO A 34 8.37 -20.31 -5.93
N LYS A 35 9.21 -19.45 -5.33
CA LYS A 35 9.88 -19.73 -4.04
C LYS A 35 9.06 -19.26 -2.83
N GLY A 36 7.88 -18.67 -3.06
CA GLY A 36 7.04 -18.14 -2.01
C GLY A 36 7.66 -16.97 -1.27
N ARG A 37 7.09 -16.63 -0.10
CA ARG A 37 7.60 -15.55 0.74
C ARG A 37 9.03 -15.87 1.19
N PRO A 38 10.01 -14.95 1.03
CA PRO A 38 11.38 -15.19 1.47
C PRO A 38 11.43 -15.50 2.98
N LYS A 39 12.18 -16.54 3.35
CA LYS A 39 12.26 -17.11 4.72
C LYS A 39 13.06 -16.27 5.72
N GLN A 40 13.32 -14.99 5.45
CA GLN A 40 14.20 -14.15 6.29
C GLN A 40 13.51 -13.62 7.57
N ALA A 41 12.37 -14.16 7.96
CA ALA A 41 11.59 -13.67 9.11
C ALA A 41 11.96 -14.38 10.43
N LEU A 42 13.26 -14.48 10.74
CA LEU A 42 13.76 -15.21 11.92
C LEU A 42 13.05 -14.81 13.22
N TYR A 43 12.81 -13.51 13.41
CA TYR A 43 12.12 -13.00 14.59
C TYR A 43 10.63 -13.39 14.64
N SER A 44 9.90 -13.21 13.54
CA SER A 44 8.48 -13.60 13.48
C SER A 44 8.30 -15.11 13.64
N ASP A 45 9.23 -15.90 13.13
CA ASP A 45 9.21 -17.36 13.26
C ASP A 45 9.53 -17.79 14.71
N ALA A 46 10.49 -17.15 15.37
CA ALA A 46 10.77 -17.36 16.78
C ALA A 46 9.56 -17.00 17.67
N LEU A 47 8.92 -15.86 17.40
CA LEU A 47 7.70 -15.46 18.11
C LEU A 47 6.56 -16.46 17.91
N ARG A 48 6.33 -16.95 16.68
CA ARG A 48 5.28 -17.96 16.43
C ARG A 48 5.52 -19.23 17.23
N ARG A 49 6.76 -19.72 17.26
CA ARG A 49 7.11 -20.90 18.08
C ARG A 49 6.81 -20.64 19.54
N LYS A 50 7.34 -19.54 20.09
CA LYS A 50 7.16 -19.23 21.51
C LYS A 50 5.69 -19.02 21.89
N LEU A 51 4.90 -18.41 21.02
CA LEU A 51 3.46 -18.23 21.23
C LEU A 51 2.68 -19.55 21.25
N SER A 52 3.16 -20.57 20.54
CA SER A 52 2.57 -21.91 20.54
C SER A 52 3.02 -22.79 21.71
N ASP A 53 4.07 -22.39 22.43
CA ASP A 53 4.52 -23.12 23.63
C ASP A 53 3.52 -22.91 24.78
N VAL A 54 3.38 -23.95 25.61
CA VAL A 54 2.63 -23.90 26.85
C VAL A 54 3.45 -23.20 27.93
N ASP A 55 2.83 -22.30 28.68
CA ASP A 55 3.45 -21.73 29.86
C ASP A 55 3.30 -22.72 31.03
N GLU A 56 4.42 -23.29 31.47
CA GLU A 56 4.45 -24.23 32.59
C GLU A 56 4.10 -23.58 33.94
N THR A 57 4.18 -22.25 34.03
CA THR A 57 3.82 -21.49 35.22
C THR A 57 2.31 -21.22 35.32
N ASP A 58 1.57 -21.42 34.24
CA ASP A 58 0.12 -21.26 34.21
C ASP A 58 -0.56 -22.54 34.71
N GLU A 59 -1.39 -22.43 35.74
CA GLU A 59 -2.10 -23.57 36.35
C GLU A 59 -3.01 -24.30 35.35
N LEU A 60 -3.52 -23.57 34.36
CA LEU A 60 -4.40 -24.07 33.30
C LEU A 60 -3.63 -24.64 32.10
N LYS A 61 -2.29 -24.62 32.14
CA LYS A 61 -1.41 -25.08 31.06
C LYS A 61 -1.76 -24.48 29.70
N ARG A 62 -2.09 -23.19 29.68
CA ARG A 62 -2.41 -22.47 28.45
C ARG A 62 -1.15 -22.10 27.68
N THR A 63 -1.33 -21.88 26.39
CA THR A 63 -0.26 -21.35 25.54
C THR A 63 -0.03 -19.88 25.81
N TYR A 64 1.18 -19.39 25.53
CA TYR A 64 1.48 -17.95 25.60
C TYR A 64 0.52 -17.11 24.74
N ALA A 65 0.08 -17.65 23.59
CA ALA A 65 -0.91 -16.99 22.74
C ALA A 65 -2.25 -16.76 23.45
N GLU A 66 -2.77 -17.77 24.15
CA GLU A 66 -4.05 -17.68 24.85
C GLU A 66 -3.98 -16.71 26.03
N ILE A 67 -2.89 -16.77 26.80
CA ILE A 67 -2.66 -15.86 27.94
C ILE A 67 -2.60 -14.41 27.46
N LEU A 68 -1.84 -14.13 26.38
CA LEU A 68 -1.73 -12.78 25.83
C LEU A 68 -3.05 -12.28 25.23
N ALA A 69 -3.83 -13.16 24.60
CA ALA A 69 -5.15 -12.81 24.08
C ALA A 69 -6.12 -12.41 25.19
N GLU A 70 -6.16 -13.18 26.29
CA GLU A 70 -6.98 -12.84 27.46
C GLU A 70 -6.54 -11.50 28.08
N GLN A 71 -5.23 -11.30 28.26
CA GLN A 71 -4.69 -10.04 28.79
C GLN A 71 -5.04 -8.85 27.90
N ALA A 72 -5.01 -9.00 26.57
CA ALA A 72 -5.44 -7.96 25.64
C ALA A 72 -6.91 -7.59 25.83
N ILE A 73 -7.80 -8.59 26.00
CA ILE A 73 -9.23 -8.37 26.26
C ILE A 73 -9.44 -7.67 27.61
N LEU A 74 -8.75 -8.11 28.66
CA LEU A 74 -8.86 -7.51 30.00
C LEU A 74 -8.40 -6.04 29.99
N LYS A 75 -7.30 -5.72 29.30
CA LYS A 75 -6.83 -4.34 29.14
C LYS A 75 -7.80 -3.49 28.33
N ALA A 76 -8.33 -4.02 27.23
CA ALA A 76 -9.33 -3.32 26.42
C ALA A 76 -10.59 -3.03 27.24
N LYS A 77 -11.07 -4.01 28.02
CA LYS A 77 -12.20 -3.85 28.95
C LYS A 77 -11.91 -2.81 30.04
N GLY A 78 -10.65 -2.71 30.47
CA GLY A 78 -10.17 -1.70 31.41
C GLY A 78 -10.05 -0.28 30.84
N GLY A 79 -10.32 -0.08 29.55
CA GLY A 79 -10.27 1.24 28.90
C GLY A 79 -8.97 1.57 28.17
N ASP A 80 -8.05 0.60 28.03
CA ASP A 80 -6.86 0.79 27.20
C ASP A 80 -7.24 0.81 25.71
N ILE A 81 -7.21 2.00 25.11
CA ILE A 81 -7.57 2.24 23.71
C ILE A 81 -6.67 1.46 22.75
N HIS A 82 -5.39 1.29 23.08
CA HIS A 82 -4.46 0.54 22.23
C HIS A 82 -4.77 -0.95 22.24
N ALA A 83 -5.10 -1.51 23.40
CA ALA A 83 -5.57 -2.88 23.50
C ALA A 83 -6.90 -3.07 22.76
N LEU A 84 -7.83 -2.12 22.88
CA LEU A 84 -9.10 -2.16 22.16
C LEU A 84 -8.90 -2.14 20.63
N ALA A 85 -8.05 -1.24 20.13
CA ALA A 85 -7.70 -1.18 18.71
C ALA A 85 -7.02 -2.46 18.25
N HIS A 86 -6.11 -3.04 19.06
CA HIS A 86 -5.48 -4.31 18.75
C HIS A 86 -6.49 -5.45 18.59
N VAL A 87 -7.47 -5.55 19.49
CA VAL A 87 -8.53 -6.56 19.41
C VAL A 87 -9.39 -6.34 18.15
N ALA A 88 -9.84 -5.11 17.92
CA ALA A 88 -10.65 -4.76 16.75
C ALA A 88 -9.93 -5.07 15.42
N ASP A 89 -8.64 -4.74 15.32
CA ASP A 89 -7.81 -5.03 14.13
C ASP A 89 -7.72 -6.53 13.82
N ARG A 90 -7.88 -7.41 14.82
CA ARG A 90 -7.80 -8.87 14.67
C ARG A 90 -9.15 -9.52 14.43
N THR A 91 -10.23 -8.95 14.93
CA THR A 91 -11.59 -9.50 14.76
C THR A 91 -12.29 -8.93 13.53
N GLU A 92 -12.17 -7.63 13.29
CA GLU A 92 -12.86 -6.90 12.21
C GLU A 92 -11.91 -6.56 11.04
N GLY A 93 -10.61 -6.66 11.27
CA GLY A 93 -9.59 -6.20 10.32
C GLY A 93 -9.32 -4.70 10.42
N LYS A 94 -8.34 -4.23 9.65
CA LYS A 94 -7.99 -2.79 9.61
C LYS A 94 -8.91 -2.03 8.66
N PRO A 95 -9.35 -0.82 9.03
CA PRO A 95 -10.04 0.05 8.09
C PRO A 95 -9.15 0.35 6.88
N ARG A 96 -9.78 0.49 5.71
CA ARG A 96 -9.06 0.79 4.47
C ARG A 96 -8.32 2.11 4.62
N GLN A 97 -6.99 2.06 4.54
CA GLN A 97 -6.16 3.26 4.60
C GLN A 97 -6.44 4.10 3.35
N THR A 98 -6.99 5.28 3.55
CA THR A 98 -7.16 6.27 2.47
C THR A 98 -5.92 7.15 2.48
N ILE A 99 -5.17 7.14 1.38
CA ILE A 99 -4.04 8.05 1.20
C ILE A 99 -4.63 9.35 0.68
N THR A 100 -4.68 10.38 1.53
CA THR A 100 -4.99 11.73 1.10
C THR A 100 -3.71 12.35 0.54
N LEU A 101 -3.64 12.54 -0.77
CA LEU A 101 -2.61 13.37 -1.39
C LEU A 101 -2.84 14.80 -0.90
N THR A 102 -1.90 15.36 -0.12
CA THR A 102 -2.06 16.68 0.49
C THR A 102 -1.91 17.77 -0.56
N LEU A 103 -2.67 18.87 -0.41
CA LEU A 103 -2.56 20.08 -1.24
C LEU A 103 -1.11 20.59 -1.31
N GLU A 104 -0.32 20.34 -0.26
CA GLU A 104 1.10 20.65 -0.17
C GLU A 104 1.92 19.98 -1.29
N GLN A 105 1.59 18.75 -1.69
CA GLN A 105 2.27 18.06 -2.79
C GLN A 105 1.96 18.73 -4.13
N ARG A 106 0.69 19.12 -4.33
CA ARG A 106 0.26 19.85 -5.53
C ARG A 106 0.97 21.21 -5.62
N GLU A 107 1.00 21.99 -4.55
CA GLU A 107 1.71 23.28 -4.51
C GLU A 107 3.21 23.14 -4.75
N GLN A 108 3.85 22.11 -4.20
CA GLN A 108 5.27 21.83 -4.45
C GLN A 108 5.53 21.54 -5.92
N TYR A 109 4.67 20.75 -6.56
CA TYR A 109 4.80 20.45 -7.98
C TYR A 109 4.48 21.66 -8.86
N GLU A 110 3.52 22.51 -8.49
CA GLU A 110 3.26 23.77 -9.21
C GLU A 110 4.46 24.72 -9.14
N ARG A 111 5.11 24.84 -7.96
CA ARG A 111 6.34 25.64 -7.82
C ARG A 111 7.49 25.07 -8.64
N ALA A 112 7.66 23.75 -8.66
CA ALA A 112 8.70 23.09 -9.47
C ALA A 112 8.46 23.30 -10.98
N VAL A 113 7.22 23.20 -11.44
CA VAL A 113 6.84 23.52 -12.83
C VAL A 113 7.12 24.98 -13.16
N ALA A 114 6.74 25.91 -12.28
CA ALA A 114 6.99 27.34 -12.47
C ALA A 114 8.51 27.66 -12.55
N GLY A 115 9.32 27.01 -11.70
CA GLY A 115 10.78 27.13 -11.74
C GLY A 115 11.37 26.63 -13.06
N MET A 116 10.93 25.46 -13.54
CA MET A 116 11.39 24.93 -14.84
C MET A 116 11.01 25.84 -16.01
N ILE A 117 9.80 26.39 -16.02
CA ILE A 117 9.36 27.34 -17.05
C ILE A 117 10.26 28.59 -17.03
N ALA A 118 10.59 29.11 -15.85
CA ALA A 118 11.43 30.30 -15.72
C ALA A 118 12.89 30.07 -16.15
N GLU A 119 13.47 28.91 -15.83
CA GLU A 119 14.88 28.60 -16.14
C GLU A 119 15.10 28.19 -17.60
N THR A 120 14.16 27.45 -18.19
CA THR A 120 14.35 26.84 -19.52
C THR A 120 13.46 27.44 -20.60
N GLY A 121 12.48 28.28 -20.23
CA GLY A 121 11.52 28.89 -21.18
C GLY A 121 10.56 27.88 -21.82
N CYS A 122 10.50 26.65 -21.31
CA CYS A 122 9.64 25.60 -21.86
C CYS A 122 8.15 25.84 -21.53
N SER A 123 7.24 25.27 -22.33
CA SER A 123 5.80 25.36 -22.08
C SER A 123 5.42 24.59 -20.80
N ARG A 124 4.32 24.99 -20.15
CA ARG A 124 3.80 24.31 -18.95
C ARG A 124 3.62 22.80 -19.18
N GLU A 125 3.13 22.42 -20.35
CA GLU A 125 2.94 21.01 -20.73
C GLU A 125 4.27 20.26 -20.82
N ALA A 126 5.30 20.86 -21.41
CA ALA A 126 6.63 20.27 -21.49
C ALA A 126 7.30 20.14 -20.12
N ALA A 127 7.12 21.13 -19.23
CA ALA A 127 7.61 21.07 -17.86
C ALA A 127 6.94 19.94 -17.05
N ILE A 128 5.61 19.80 -17.18
CA ILE A 128 4.85 18.71 -16.54
C ILE A 128 5.28 17.34 -17.10
N GLN A 129 5.46 17.21 -18.41
CA GLN A 129 5.95 15.96 -19.01
C GLN A 129 7.36 15.60 -18.55
N THR A 130 8.24 16.59 -18.44
CA THR A 130 9.62 16.37 -17.98
C THR A 130 9.66 15.94 -16.52
N LEU A 131 8.85 16.56 -15.66
CA LEU A 131 8.72 16.15 -14.26
C LEU A 131 8.04 14.78 -14.12
N SER A 132 7.09 14.47 -15.00
CA SER A 132 6.38 13.17 -15.04
C SER A 132 7.32 11.99 -15.30
N ILE A 133 8.43 12.20 -16.05
CA ILE A 133 9.46 11.17 -16.26
C ILE A 133 10.09 10.71 -14.93
N PHE A 134 10.30 11.65 -13.99
CA PHE A 134 10.93 11.36 -12.70
C PHE A 134 9.91 11.08 -11.59
N LYS A 135 8.72 11.68 -11.69
CA LYS A 135 7.62 11.54 -10.74
C LYS A 135 6.30 11.43 -11.50
N PRO A 136 5.83 10.20 -11.80
CA PRO A 136 4.66 10.00 -12.68
C PRO A 136 3.37 10.61 -12.11
N GLU A 137 3.29 10.75 -10.79
CA GLU A 137 2.19 11.36 -10.04
C GLU A 137 1.97 12.84 -10.38
N VAL A 138 2.99 13.54 -10.92
CA VAL A 138 2.91 14.98 -11.24
C VAL A 138 1.91 15.25 -12.35
N SER A 139 1.81 14.37 -13.36
CA SER A 139 0.84 14.57 -14.43
C SER A 139 -0.59 14.35 -13.95
N GLU A 140 -0.82 13.42 -13.03
CA GLU A 140 -2.15 13.16 -12.47
C GLU A 140 -2.61 14.28 -11.53
N LEU A 141 -1.68 14.94 -10.83
CA LEU A 141 -1.97 16.01 -9.86
C LEU A 141 -2.12 17.41 -10.48
N LEU A 142 -1.50 17.68 -11.63
CA LEU A 142 -1.43 19.01 -12.25
C LEU A 142 -2.17 19.16 -13.58
N ASN A 143 -2.80 18.09 -14.07
CA ASN A 143 -3.72 18.11 -15.20
C ASN A 143 -5.03 18.84 -14.87
#